data_AF-A0A0E3R4Q5-F1
#
_entry.id   AF-A0A0E3R4Q5-F1
#
_cell.length_a   1.000
_cell.length_b   1.000
_cell.length_c   1.000
_cell.angle_alpha   90.00
_cell.angle_beta   90.00
_cell.angle_gamma   90.00
#
_symmetry.space_group_name_H-M   'P 1'
#
loop_
_entity.id
_entity.type
_entity.pdbx_description
1 polymer ?
#
loop_
_entity_poly.entity_id
_entity_poly.type
_entity_poly.pdbx_seq_one_letter_code
_entity_poly.pdbx_strand_id
1 'polypeptide(L)'
;MKSVRVILTPEAANAYNFLLSKAPELKKEEIILNAFLQKVELLKGDIHYGQPIAKKLIPAEYKTKYEITNLFRVELPNFWRMLYTLTAGS
;
A
#
# COMPACT_ATOMS: atom_id res chain seq x y z
N MET A 1 -21.94 1.29 -6.47
CA MET A 1 -20.63 1.23 -5.77
C MET A 1 -19.57 1.74 -6.72
N LYS A 2 -18.66 2.63 -6.29
CA LYS A 2 -17.53 3.03 -7.15
C LYS A 2 -16.56 1.85 -7.23
N SER A 3 -16.16 1.47 -8.44
CA SER A 3 -15.18 0.39 -8.63
C SER A 3 -13.79 0.89 -8.25
N VAL A 4 -13.16 0.27 -7.25
CA VAL A 4 -11.80 0.59 -6.81
C VAL A 4 -10.85 -0.46 -7.39
N ARG A 5 -9.90 0.00 -8.19
CA ARG A 5 -8.79 -0.84 -8.72
C ARG A 5 -7.55 -0.59 -7.87
N VAL A 6 -6.89 -1.66 -7.46
CA VAL A 6 -5.63 -1.61 -6.71
C VAL A 6 -4.50 -1.98 -7.66
N ILE A 7 -3.54 -1.08 -7.83
CA ILE A 7 -2.39 -1.24 -8.73
C ILE A 7 -1.13 -1.17 -7.87
N LEU A 8 -0.29 -2.19 -7.95
CA LEU A 8 1.00 -2.20 -7.26
C LEU A 8 2.05 -1.52 -8.14
N THR A 9 2.84 -0.61 -7.56
CA THR A 9 4.05 -0.13 -8.22
C THR A 9 5.08 -1.28 -8.33
N PRO A 10 6.09 -1.18 -9.19
CA PRO A 10 7.10 -2.23 -9.33
C PRO A 10 7.75 -2.65 -8.00
N GLU A 11 8.02 -1.69 -7.12
CA GLU A 11 8.61 -1.90 -5.80
C GLU A 11 7.64 -2.61 -4.86
N ALA A 12 6.37 -2.18 -4.87
CA ALA A 12 5.31 -2.81 -4.10
C ALA A 12 5.04 -4.24 -4.58
N ALA A 13 5.08 -4.47 -5.89
CA ALA A 13 4.94 -5.80 -6.49
C ALA A 13 6.11 -6.71 -6.08
N ASN A 14 7.35 -6.20 -6.07
CA ASN A 14 8.50 -6.96 -5.59
C ASN A 14 8.36 -7.34 -4.11
N ALA A 15 7.95 -6.40 -3.25
CA ALA A 15 7.70 -6.69 -1.84
C ALA A 15 6.56 -7.69 -1.64
N TYR A 16 5.47 -7.56 -2.40
CA TYR A 16 4.33 -8.48 -2.37
C TYR A 16 4.73 -9.89 -2.80
N ASN A 17 5.48 -10.02 -3.90
CA ASN A 17 5.97 -11.31 -4.39
C ASN A 17 6.95 -11.97 -3.41
N PHE A 18 7.81 -11.17 -2.76
CA PHE A 18 8.66 -11.66 -1.67
C PHE A 18 7.82 -12.25 -0.54
N LEU A 19 6.82 -11.51 -0.05
CA LEU A 19 5.92 -11.99 1.01
C LEU A 19 5.17 -13.26 0.59
N LEU A 20 4.66 -13.32 -0.64
CA LEU A 20 4.01 -14.52 -1.18
C LEU A 20 4.93 -15.74 -1.19
N SER A 21 6.19 -15.57 -1.61
CA SER A 21 7.15 -16.67 -1.66
C SER A 21 7.56 -17.19 -0.28
N LYS A 22 7.54 -16.33 0.75
CA LYS A 22 8.05 -16.63 2.09
C LYS A 22 6.97 -16.95 3.12
N ALA A 23 5.74 -16.50 2.92
CA ALA A 23 4.63 -16.77 3.81
C ALA A 23 4.40 -18.27 4.12
N PRO A 24 4.59 -19.23 3.19
CA PRO A 24 4.41 -20.66 3.51
C PRO A 24 5.43 -21.20 4.52
N GLU A 25 6.63 -20.60 4.56
CA GLU A 25 7.75 -21.08 5.37
C GLU A 25 7.91 -20.27 6.67
N LEU A 26 7.56 -18.99 6.63
CA LEU A 26 7.86 -18.04 7.69
C LEU A 26 6.61 -17.31 8.17
N LYS A 27 6.27 -17.56 9.44
CA LYS A 27 5.09 -16.99 10.12
C LYS A 27 5.07 -15.46 10.15
N LYS A 28 6.23 -14.80 10.19
CA LYS A 28 6.30 -13.32 10.24
C LYS A 28 5.79 -12.71 8.93
N GLU A 29 6.23 -13.26 7.81
CA GLU A 29 5.88 -12.85 6.45
C GLU A 29 4.42 -13.18 6.16
N GLU A 30 3.94 -14.33 6.60
CA GLU A 30 2.52 -14.71 6.54
C GLU A 30 1.62 -13.68 7.25
N ILE A 31 1.98 -13.27 8.47
CA ILE A 31 1.23 -12.26 9.23
C ILE A 31 1.20 -10.92 8.49
N ILE A 32 2.32 -10.50 7.90
CA ILE A 32 2.40 -9.23 7.15
C ILE A 32 1.54 -9.32 5.87
N LEU A 33 1.62 -10.44 5.14
CA LEU A 33 0.84 -10.67 3.92
C LEU A 33 -0.66 -10.65 4.22
N ASN A 34 -1.10 -11.39 5.24
CA ASN A 34 -2.51 -11.43 5.64
C ASN A 34 -3.01 -10.06 6.08
N ALA A 35 -2.20 -9.30 6.83
CA ALA A 35 -2.54 -7.94 7.20
C ALA A 35 -2.65 -7.03 5.97
N PHE A 36 -1.71 -7.12 5.03
CA PHE A 36 -1.76 -6.38 3.76
C PHE A 36 -3.06 -6.66 3.00
N LEU A 37 -3.40 -7.92 2.78
CA LEU A 37 -4.63 -8.33 2.09
C LEU A 37 -5.88 -7.79 2.80
N GLN A 38 -5.93 -7.88 4.13
CA GLN A 38 -7.01 -7.30 4.91
C GLN A 38 -7.11 -5.78 4.74
N LYS A 39 -5.98 -5.06 4.78
CA LYS A 39 -5.97 -3.59 4.60
C LYS A 39 -6.40 -3.20 3.19
N VAL A 40 -6.06 -3.99 2.17
CA VAL A 40 -6.52 -3.79 0.79
C VAL A 40 -8.05 -3.89 0.69
N GLU A 41 -8.68 -4.84 1.35
CA GLU A 41 -10.15 -4.93 1.37
C GLU A 41 -10.79 -3.73 2.09
N LEU A 42 -10.19 -3.27 3.19
CA LEU A 42 -10.65 -2.05 3.87
C LEU A 42 -10.55 -0.82 2.94
N LEU A 43 -9.47 -0.70 2.17
CA LEU A 43 -9.28 0.39 1.21
C LEU A 43 -10.32 0.41 0.09
N LYS A 44 -10.78 -0.76 -0.35
CA LYS A 44 -11.86 -0.86 -1.34
C LYS A 44 -13.19 -0.37 -0.78
N GLY A 45 -13.42 -0.51 0.53
CA GLY A 45 -14.59 0.01 1.24
C GLY A 45 -14.49 1.50 1.58
N ASP A 46 -13.30 1.96 1.96
CA ASP A 46 -12.99 3.36 2.28
C ASP A 46 -11.63 3.76 1.69
N ILE A 47 -11.69 4.52 0.60
CA ILE A 47 -10.48 4.99 -0.11
C ILE A 47 -9.62 5.95 0.71
N HIS A 48 -10.16 6.59 1.75
CA HIS A 48 -9.42 7.50 2.63
C HIS A 48 -8.85 6.78 3.86
N TYR A 49 -8.94 5.45 3.91
CA TYR A 49 -8.48 4.67 5.05
C TYR A 49 -6.97 4.81 5.31
N GLY A 50 -6.62 5.20 6.53
CA GLY A 50 -5.23 5.35 6.96
C GLY A 50 -4.89 6.79 7.30
N GLN A 51 -3.59 7.08 7.41
CA GLN A 51 -3.12 8.40 7.79
C GLN A 51 -2.62 9.17 6.56
N PRO A 52 -3.21 10.33 6.23
CA PRO A 52 -2.68 11.17 5.16
C PRO A 52 -1.32 11.74 5.58
N ILE A 53 -0.36 11.70 4.65
CA ILE A 53 0.96 12.32 4.80
C ILE A 53 0.88 13.75 4.27
N ALA A 54 1.34 14.71 5.08
CA ALA A 54 1.40 16.11 4.67
C ALA A 54 2.24 16.27 3.39
N LYS A 55 1.78 17.08 2.43
CA LYS A 55 2.44 17.25 1.10
C LYS A 55 3.92 17.61 1.16
N LYS A 56 4.34 18.33 2.20
CA LYS A 56 5.74 18.70 2.47
C LYS A 56 6.63 17.51 2.87
N LEU A 57 6.04 16.44 3.40
CA LEU A 57 6.73 15.23 3.84
C LEU A 57 6.73 14.12 2.78
N ILE A 58 6.02 14.30 1.66
CA ILE A 58 6.04 13.34 0.55
C ILE A 58 7.43 13.40 -0.11
N PRO A 59 8.15 12.27 -0.23
CA PRO A 59 9.46 12.21 -0.88
C PRO A 59 9.43 12.79 -2.30
N ALA A 60 10.46 13.54 -2.67
CA ALA A 60 10.56 14.17 -3.99
C ALA A 60 10.57 13.13 -5.12
N GLU A 61 11.25 12.00 -4.92
CA GLU A 61 11.29 10.89 -5.87
C GLU A 61 9.88 10.40 -6.22
N TYR A 62 8.99 10.25 -5.24
CA TYR A 62 7.64 9.74 -5.49
C TYR A 62 6.78 10.75 -6.26
N LYS A 63 6.97 12.05 -6.00
CA LYS A 63 6.30 13.12 -6.75
C LYS A 63 6.72 13.11 -8.21
N THR A 64 8.00 12.90 -8.50
CA THR A 64 8.50 12.90 -9.88
C THR A 64 8.18 11.59 -10.60
N LYS A 65 8.36 10.45 -9.93
CA LYS A 65 8.25 9.13 -10.55
C LYS A 65 6.81 8.68 -10.80
N TYR A 66 5.90 9.05 -9.90
CA TYR A 66 4.50 8.64 -9.96
C TYR A 66 3.54 9.82 -10.08
N GLU A 67 4.04 11.05 -10.18
CA GLU A 67 3.25 12.28 -10.35
C GLU A 67 2.17 12.46 -9.27
N ILE A 68 2.45 11.99 -8.04
CA ILE A 68 1.48 12.01 -6.94
C ILE A 68 1.45 13.33 -6.19
N THR A 69 0.26 13.72 -5.76
CA THR A 69 0.03 14.92 -4.93
C THR A 69 -0.53 14.60 -3.54
N ASN A 70 -0.85 13.33 -3.32
CA ASN A 70 -1.42 12.73 -2.13
C ASN A 70 -0.67 11.42 -1.81
N LEU A 71 -0.53 11.13 -0.53
CA LEU A 71 0.09 9.90 -0.06
C LEU A 71 -0.53 9.54 1.28
N PHE A 72 -0.87 8.28 1.46
CA PHE A 72 -1.44 7.73 2.67
C PHE A 72 -0.51 6.66 3.23
N ARG A 73 -0.48 6.57 4.56
CA ARG A 73 0.23 5.56 5.31
C ARG A 73 -0.74 4.66 6.04
N VAL A 74 -0.55 3.36 5.89
CA VAL A 74 -1.24 2.32 6.64
C VAL A 74 -0.21 1.49 7.37
N GLU A 75 -0.35 1.39 8.69
CA GLU A 75 0.53 0.56 9.50
C GLU A 75 0.15 -0.93 9.32
N LEU A 76 1.18 -1.75 9.19
CA LEU A 76 1.11 -3.21 9.15
C LEU A 76 1.88 -3.78 10.37
N PRO A 77 1.68 -5.06 10.70
CA PRO A 77 2.47 -5.73 11.74
C PRO A 77 3.97 -5.64 11.49
N ASN A 78 4.76 -5.89 12.53
CA ASN A 78 6.22 -5.94 12.47
C ASN A 78 6.86 -4.64 11.94
N PHE A 79 6.25 -3.48 12.23
CA PHE A 79 6.70 -2.14 11.81
C PHE A 79 6.70 -1.92 10.29
N TRP A 80 6.03 -2.79 9.54
CA TRP A 80 5.83 -2.58 8.10
C TRP A 80 4.80 -1.48 7.86
N ARG A 81 4.94 -0.80 6.73
CA ARG A 81 4.02 0.27 6.32
C ARG A 81 3.68 0.08 4.86
N MET A 82 2.40 0.07 4.57
CA MET A 82 1.89 0.20 3.22
C MET A 82 1.68 1.68 2.94
N LEU A 83 2.23 2.15 1.82
CA LEU A 83 1.97 3.49 1.31
C LEU A 83 1.11 3.36 0.06
N TYR A 84 0.13 4.24 -0.08
CA TYR A 84 -0.70 4.26 -1.28
C TYR A 84 -1.10 5.69 -1.65
N THR A 85 -1.46 5.87 -2.92
CA THR A 85 -2.01 7.11 -3.46
C THR A 85 -3.38 6.83 -4.07
N LEU A 86 -4.21 7.86 -4.16
CA LEU A 86 -5.47 7.81 -4.90
C LEU A 86 -5.30 8.54 -6.22
N THR A 87 -5.60 7.87 -7.32
CA THR A 87 -5.64 8.46 -8.66
C THR A 87 -7.09 8.49 -9.17
N ALA A 88 -7.42 9.49 -9.99
CA ALA A 88 -8.66 9.42 -10.76
C ALA A 88 -8.53 8.25 -11.73
N GLY A 89 -9.50 7.33 -11.72
CA GLY A 89 -9.44 6.14 -12.56
C GLY A 89 -9.42 6.52 -14.04
N SER A 90 -8.24 6.45 -14.64
CA SER A 90 -8.02 6.49 -16.10
C SER A 90 -8.05 5.11 -16.73
#